data_AF-X1EKK4-F1
#
_entry.id   AF-X1EKK4-F1
#
_cell.length_a   1.000
_cell.length_b   1.000
_cell.length_c   1.000
_cell.angle_alpha   90.00
_cell.angle_beta   90.00
_cell.angle_gamma   90.00
#
_symmetry.space_group_name_H-M   'P 1'
#
loop_
_entity.id
_entity.type
_entity.pdbx_description
1 polymer ?
#
loop_
_entity_poly.entity_id
_entity_poly.type
_entity_poly.pdbx_seq_one_letter_code
_entity_poly.pdbx_strand_id
1 'polypeptide(L)'
;MTAKQGRAVFVDEAVIEVKAGDGGDGAVSFRREKFVPRGGPDGGDGGHGGDVILLADPHLRTLIDLSYRPRYHAEDGGRGGANRRRGKNGKQVVIRLPLGTLVREVDGNRAVADLTEPGEQVE
;
A
#
# COMPACT_ATOMS: atom_id res chain seq x y z
N MET A 1 -41.06 -27.23 -3.27
CA MET A 1 -40.25 -26.08 -3.73
C MET A 1 -39.09 -25.93 -2.78
N THR A 2 -38.00 -26.65 -3.04
CA THR A 2 -36.83 -26.65 -2.16
C THR A 2 -35.81 -25.73 -2.80
N ALA A 3 -35.65 -24.52 -2.26
CA ALA A 3 -34.60 -23.62 -2.69
C ALA A 3 -33.27 -24.35 -2.49
N LYS A 4 -32.55 -24.59 -3.59
CA LYS A 4 -31.15 -24.99 -3.51
C LYS A 4 -30.42 -23.81 -2.86
N GLN A 5 -30.13 -23.93 -1.57
CA GLN A 5 -29.16 -23.06 -0.90
C GLN A 5 -27.86 -23.15 -1.71
N GLY A 6 -27.57 -22.10 -2.49
CA GLY A 6 -26.26 -21.95 -3.11
C GLY A 6 -25.24 -21.95 -1.98
N ARG A 7 -24.33 -22.93 -2.02
CA ARG A 7 -23.23 -23.04 -1.05
C ARG A 7 -22.31 -21.84 -1.30
N ALA A 8 -22.55 -20.75 -0.58
CA ALA A 8 -21.65 -19.61 -0.59
C ALA A 8 -20.27 -20.10 -0.13
N VAL A 9 -19.25 -19.88 -0.96
CA VAL A 9 -17.87 -20.21 -0.62
C VAL A 9 -17.47 -19.24 0.48
N PHE A 10 -17.51 -19.72 1.73
CA PHE A 10 -17.06 -18.98 2.88
C PHE A 10 -15.57 -19.28 3.07
N VAL A 11 -14.76 -18.24 3.03
CA VAL A 11 -13.33 -18.28 3.29
C VAL A 11 -13.10 -17.44 4.54
N ASP A 12 -12.68 -18.10 5.60
CA ASP A 12 -12.35 -17.53 6.92
C ASP A 12 -10.86 -17.25 7.09
N GLU A 13 -10.01 -17.96 6.36
CA GLU A 13 -8.57 -17.74 6.33
C GLU A 13 -8.09 -17.43 4.90
N ALA A 14 -7.29 -16.37 4.77
CA ALA A 14 -6.64 -16.00 3.52
C ALA A 14 -5.17 -15.63 3.79
N VAL A 15 -4.29 -16.04 2.89
CA VAL A 15 -2.88 -15.65 2.91
C VAL A 15 -2.67 -14.63 1.80
N ILE A 16 -2.12 -13.48 2.16
CA ILE A 16 -1.80 -12.40 1.23
C ILE A 16 -0.35 -11.99 1.39
N GLU A 17 0.24 -11.58 0.27
CA GLU A 17 1.55 -10.94 0.17
C GLU A 17 1.31 -9.44 0.06
N VAL A 18 1.83 -8.69 1.04
CA VAL A 18 1.72 -7.23 1.10
C VAL A 18 3.12 -6.62 0.95
N LYS A 19 3.24 -5.62 0.07
CA LYS A 19 4.46 -4.84 -0.09
C LYS A 19 4.13 -3.35 -0.15
N ALA A 20 4.76 -2.57 0.72
CA ALA A 20 4.76 -1.12 0.60
C ALA A 20 5.50 -0.68 -0.67
N GLY A 21 5.22 0.54 -1.12
CA GLY A 21 5.92 1.15 -2.24
C GLY A 21 7.34 1.50 -1.82
N ASP A 22 8.28 1.36 -2.74
CA ASP A 22 9.67 1.76 -2.51
C ASP A 22 9.78 3.30 -2.56
N GLY A 23 10.67 3.87 -1.76
CA GLY A 23 10.97 5.30 -1.82
C GLY A 23 11.67 5.67 -3.14
N GLY A 24 11.29 6.80 -3.73
CA GLY A 24 11.89 7.28 -4.98
C GLY A 24 13.34 7.75 -4.79
N ASP A 25 14.15 7.65 -5.84
CA ASP A 25 15.52 8.15 -5.80
C ASP A 25 15.58 9.68 -5.84
N GLY A 26 16.52 10.26 -5.09
CA GLY A 26 16.93 11.65 -5.27
C GLY A 26 17.64 11.89 -6.60
N ALA A 27 17.53 13.10 -7.14
CA ALA A 27 18.29 13.50 -8.31
C ALA A 27 19.59 14.18 -7.92
N VAL A 28 20.68 13.87 -8.64
CA VAL A 28 21.90 14.69 -8.62
C VAL A 28 21.92 15.50 -9.91
N SER A 29 21.58 16.78 -9.83
CA SER A 29 21.63 17.70 -10.96
C SER A 29 22.24 19.06 -10.57
N PHE A 30 22.68 19.79 -11.60
CA PHE A 30 23.22 21.13 -11.46
C PHE A 30 22.52 22.08 -12.45
N ARG A 31 22.29 23.31 -12.01
CA ARG A 31 21.68 24.35 -12.86
C ARG A 31 22.59 24.67 -14.04
N ARG A 32 21.99 24.82 -15.23
CA ARG A 32 22.69 25.21 -16.46
C ARG A 32 22.00 26.40 -17.10
N GLU A 33 22.68 27.55 -17.10
CA GLU A 33 22.19 28.80 -17.68
C GLU A 33 23.27 29.38 -18.60
N LYS A 34 22.85 30.02 -19.71
CA LYS A 34 23.72 30.41 -20.83
C LYS A 34 24.88 31.36 -20.47
N PHE A 35 24.87 31.97 -19.28
CA PHE A 35 25.92 32.88 -18.80
C PHE A 35 26.45 32.53 -17.39
N VAL A 36 26.12 31.33 -16.88
CA VAL A 36 26.55 30.86 -15.56
C VAL A 36 27.45 29.64 -15.72
N PRO A 37 28.78 29.79 -15.62
CA PRO A 37 29.72 28.69 -15.86
C PRO A 37 29.59 27.53 -14.87
N ARG A 38 29.17 27.80 -13.63
CA ARG A 38 28.96 26.82 -12.56
C ARG A 38 27.67 27.12 -11.82
N GLY A 39 26.56 26.53 -12.28
CA GLY A 39 25.32 26.56 -11.52
C GLY A 39 25.41 25.67 -10.28
N GLY A 40 24.76 26.08 -9.20
CA GLY A 40 24.68 25.29 -7.98
C GLY A 40 23.88 23.99 -8.17
N PRO A 41 23.96 23.06 -7.20
CA PRO A 41 23.17 21.84 -7.20
C PRO A 41 21.67 22.16 -7.14
N ASP A 42 20.90 21.50 -7.98
CA ASP A 42 19.44 21.64 -8.07
C ASP A 42 18.73 20.30 -8.21
N GLY A 43 19.36 19.24 -7.71
CA GLY A 43 18.69 17.96 -7.52
C GLY A 43 17.51 18.10 -6.56
N GLY A 44 16.36 17.53 -6.91
CA GLY A 44 15.23 17.35 -6.01
C GLY A 44 15.22 15.96 -5.35
N ASP A 45 14.53 15.87 -4.22
CA ASP A 45 14.36 14.62 -3.47
C ASP A 45 13.41 13.65 -4.16
N GLY A 46 13.53 12.35 -3.86
CA GLY A 46 12.53 11.37 -4.26
C GLY A 46 11.23 11.48 -3.47
N GLY A 47 10.15 10.94 -4.04
CA GLY A 47 8.86 10.83 -3.36
C GLY A 47 8.83 9.66 -2.37
N HIS A 48 7.94 9.72 -1.39
CA HIS A 48 7.70 8.55 -0.52
C HIS A 48 6.97 7.46 -1.31
N GLY A 49 7.28 6.20 -1.02
CA GLY A 49 6.46 5.08 -1.46
C GLY A 49 5.11 5.09 -0.77
N GLY A 50 4.11 4.46 -1.39
CA GLY A 50 2.78 4.33 -0.81
C GLY A 50 2.74 3.27 0.29
N ASP A 51 1.89 3.49 1.28
CA ASP A 51 1.65 2.54 2.38
C ASP A 51 0.58 1.50 2.00
N VAL A 52 0.55 0.39 2.74
CA VAL A 52 -0.50 -0.62 2.65
C VAL A 52 -1.37 -0.51 3.88
N ILE A 53 -2.62 -0.11 3.69
CA ILE A 53 -3.56 0.15 4.77
C ILE A 53 -4.54 -1.01 4.88
N LEU A 54 -4.63 -1.60 6.07
CA LEU A 54 -5.67 -2.56 6.41
C LEU A 54 -6.85 -1.79 7.02
N LEU A 55 -8.03 -1.85 6.40
CA LEU A 55 -9.23 -1.11 6.80
C LEU A 55 -10.35 -2.06 7.19
N ALA A 56 -10.87 -1.90 8.40
CA ALA A 56 -12.04 -2.63 8.89
C ALA A 56 -13.34 -2.09 8.26
N ASP A 57 -14.00 -2.90 7.41
CA ASP A 57 -15.25 -2.55 6.74
C ASP A 57 -16.42 -3.41 7.28
N PRO A 58 -17.44 -2.82 7.93
CA PRO A 58 -18.59 -3.54 8.47
C PRO A 58 -19.46 -4.22 7.41
N HIS A 59 -19.33 -3.84 6.14
CA HIS A 59 -20.12 -4.41 5.05
C HIS A 59 -19.53 -5.73 4.51
N LEU A 60 -18.28 -6.04 4.86
CA LEU A 60 -17.63 -7.29 4.47
C LEU A 60 -17.89 -8.38 5.50
N ARG A 61 -18.14 -9.60 5.00
CA ARG A 61 -18.44 -10.78 5.83
C ARG A 61 -17.50 -11.96 5.59
N THR A 62 -16.69 -11.92 4.52
CA THR A 62 -15.88 -13.05 4.07
C THR A 62 -14.53 -12.56 3.55
N LEU A 63 -13.47 -13.36 3.66
CA LEU A 63 -12.15 -13.07 3.09
C LEU A 63 -11.99 -13.55 1.64
N ILE A 64 -13.08 -13.87 0.95
CA ILE A 64 -13.04 -14.48 -0.39
C ILE A 64 -12.30 -13.61 -1.42
N ASP A 65 -12.44 -12.28 -1.32
CA ASP A 65 -11.80 -11.33 -2.25
C ASP A 65 -10.27 -11.37 -2.14
N LEU A 66 -9.76 -11.58 -0.93
CA LEU A 66 -8.32 -11.70 -0.64
C LEU A 66 -7.76 -13.02 -1.16
N SER A 67 -8.58 -14.07 -1.16
CA SER A 67 -8.19 -15.38 -1.71
C SER A 67 -7.97 -15.34 -3.22
N TYR A 68 -8.77 -14.53 -3.95
CA TYR A 68 -8.61 -14.36 -5.39
C TYR A 68 -7.48 -13.41 -5.78
N ARG A 69 -7.12 -12.46 -4.92
CA ARG A 69 -6.03 -11.50 -5.14
C ARG A 69 -4.98 -11.64 -4.02
N PRO A 70 -4.01 -12.55 -4.18
CA PRO A 70 -3.04 -12.80 -3.12
C PRO A 70 -1.96 -11.73 -2.99
N ARG A 71 -1.86 -10.75 -3.91
CA ARG A 71 -0.77 -9.75 -3.91
C ARG A 71 -1.29 -8.33 -3.90
N TYR A 72 -0.79 -7.54 -2.94
CA TYR A 72 -1.07 -6.12 -2.80
C TYR A 72 0.23 -5.33 -2.73
N HIS A 73 0.46 -4.51 -3.75
CA HIS A 73 1.64 -3.66 -3.85
C HIS A 73 1.19 -2.20 -3.94
N ALA A 74 1.66 -1.38 -3.01
CA ALA A 74 1.47 0.06 -3.10
C ALA A 74 2.36 0.68 -4.19
N GLU A 75 1.98 1.87 -4.68
CA GLU A 75 2.72 2.55 -5.75
C GLU A 75 4.06 3.08 -5.21
N ASP A 76 5.13 2.92 -5.99
CA ASP A 76 6.44 3.45 -5.62
C ASP A 76 6.47 4.99 -5.67
N GLY A 77 7.39 5.56 -4.91
CA GLY A 77 7.71 6.98 -4.96
C GLY A 77 8.35 7.36 -6.29
N GLY A 78 7.92 8.48 -6.87
CA GLY A 78 8.52 9.03 -8.07
C GLY A 78 9.94 9.55 -7.82
N ARG A 79 10.79 9.51 -8.84
CA ARG A 79 12.14 10.06 -8.79
C ARG A 79 12.13 11.59 -8.67
N GLY A 80 13.10 12.14 -7.95
CA GLY A 80 13.43 13.56 -7.97
C GLY A 80 13.88 14.03 -9.36
N GLY A 81 13.77 15.33 -9.63
CA GLY A 81 14.16 15.94 -10.89
C GLY A 81 15.05 17.17 -10.72
N ALA A 82 15.48 17.74 -11.85
CA ALA A 82 16.20 19.01 -11.86
C ALA A 82 15.33 20.18 -11.38
N ASN A 83 15.95 21.33 -11.13
CA ASN A 83 15.30 22.52 -10.58
C ASN A 83 14.62 22.29 -9.21
N ARG A 84 15.24 21.48 -8.35
CA ARG A 84 14.76 21.10 -7.00
C ARG A 84 13.38 20.45 -7.03
N ARG A 85 13.04 19.76 -8.12
CA ARG A 85 11.74 19.14 -8.29
C ARG A 85 11.67 17.86 -7.47
N ARG A 86 10.83 17.84 -6.44
CA ARG A 86 10.56 16.64 -5.66
C ARG A 86 9.77 15.62 -6.47
N GLY A 87 10.08 14.35 -6.26
CA GLY A 87 9.33 13.21 -6.79
C GLY A 87 7.92 13.12 -6.21
N LYS A 88 7.01 12.52 -6.98
CA LYS A 88 5.61 12.34 -6.56
C LYS A 88 5.54 11.26 -5.48
N ASN A 89 4.70 11.42 -4.46
CA ASN A 89 4.43 10.34 -3.52
C ASN A 89 3.63 9.21 -4.22
N GLY A 90 3.96 7.97 -3.89
CA GLY A 90 3.20 6.80 -4.27
C GLY A 90 1.81 6.81 -3.63
N LYS A 91 0.82 6.28 -4.34
CA LYS A 91 -0.51 6.01 -3.80
C LYS A 91 -0.50 4.82 -2.87
N GLN A 92 -1.21 4.97 -1.76
CA GLN A 92 -1.51 3.90 -0.82
C GLN A 92 -2.45 2.87 -1.44
N VAL A 93 -2.36 1.63 -0.95
CA VAL A 93 -3.30 0.56 -1.26
C VAL A 93 -4.10 0.23 -0.01
N VAL A 94 -5.42 0.30 -0.12
CA VAL A 94 -6.33 -0.02 0.99
C VAL A 94 -6.90 -1.41 0.79
N ILE A 95 -6.62 -2.30 1.74
CA ILE A 95 -7.12 -3.66 1.82
C ILE A 95 -8.26 -3.67 2.84
N ARG A 96 -9.47 -3.97 2.37
CA ARG A 96 -10.65 -3.99 3.24
C ARG A 96 -10.84 -5.36 3.85
N LEU A 97 -11.04 -5.39 5.15
CA LEU A 97 -11.20 -6.60 5.96
C LEU A 97 -12.55 -6.57 6.70
N PRO A 98 -13.23 -7.71 6.87
CA PRO A 98 -14.36 -7.84 7.80
C PRO A 98 -13.97 -7.45 9.23
N LEU A 99 -14.96 -7.03 10.02
CA LEU A 99 -14.76 -6.80 11.45
C LEU A 99 -14.38 -8.08 12.20
N GLY A 100 -13.48 -7.96 13.18
CA GLY A 100 -12.94 -9.08 13.95
C GLY A 100 -11.90 -9.90 13.18
N THR A 101 -11.28 -9.33 12.14
CA THR A 101 -10.22 -10.01 11.40
C THR A 101 -8.89 -9.88 12.15
N LEU A 102 -8.32 -11.02 12.53
CA LEU A 102 -6.99 -11.10 13.13
C LEU A 102 -5.92 -11.20 12.03
N VAL A 103 -4.99 -10.25 12.02
CA VAL A 103 -3.88 -10.21 11.05
C VAL A 103 -2.62 -10.72 11.73
N ARG A 104 -2.00 -11.74 11.14
CA ARG A 104 -0.79 -12.38 11.64
C ARG A 104 0.26 -12.54 10.55
N GLU A 105 1.53 -12.45 10.92
CA GLU A 105 2.63 -12.79 10.04
C GLU A 105 2.67 -14.31 9.81
N VAL A 106 2.84 -14.74 8.55
CA VAL A 106 2.80 -16.16 8.17
C VAL A 106 3.98 -16.92 8.78
N ASP A 107 5.18 -16.35 8.77
CA ASP A 107 6.41 -17.03 9.20
C ASP A 107 6.65 -16.91 10.72
N GLY A 108 6.35 -15.75 11.30
CA GLY A 108 6.60 -15.47 12.73
C GLY A 108 5.42 -15.77 13.66
N ASN A 109 4.22 -16.02 13.12
CA ASN A 109 2.94 -16.14 13.84
C ASN A 109 2.68 -14.98 14.84
N ARG A 110 3.31 -13.82 14.61
CA ARG A 110 3.12 -12.62 15.41
C ARG A 110 1.82 -11.96 14.99
N ALA A 111 0.95 -11.68 15.96
CA ALA A 111 -0.22 -10.84 15.72
C ALA A 111 0.27 -9.41 15.37
N VAL A 112 -0.12 -8.93 14.19
CA VAL A 112 0.20 -7.59 13.70
C VAL A 112 -0.90 -6.63 14.13
N ALA A 113 -2.16 -7.03 13.95
CA ALA A 113 -3.32 -6.21 14.27
C ALA A 113 -4.56 -7.09 14.54
N ASP A 114 -5.47 -6.56 15.35
CA ASP A 114 -6.82 -7.08 15.53
C ASP A 114 -7.80 -5.92 15.28
N LEU A 115 -8.54 -6.01 14.19
CA LEU A 115 -9.41 -4.94 13.71
C LEU A 115 -10.84 -5.18 14.21
N THR A 116 -11.22 -4.50 15.29
CA THR A 116 -12.48 -4.76 16.00
C THR A 116 -13.51 -3.65 15.83
N GLU A 117 -13.08 -2.43 15.53
CA GLU A 117 -13.96 -1.28 15.37
C GLU A 117 -14.23 -0.94 13.89
N PRO A 118 -15.47 -0.53 13.52
CA PRO A 118 -15.76 -0.04 12.19
C PRO A 118 -14.89 1.15 11.79
N GLY A 119 -14.18 1.05 10.67
CA GLY A 119 -13.31 2.10 10.15
C GLY A 119 -11.91 2.14 10.76
N GLU A 120 -11.59 1.21 11.66
CA GLU A 120 -10.24 1.03 12.20
C GLU A 120 -9.25 0.75 11.06
N GLN A 121 -8.09 1.42 11.13
CA GLN A 121 -7.05 1.37 10.10
C GLN A 121 -5.69 1.10 10.73
N VAL A 122 -4.91 0.24 10.07
CA VAL A 122 -3.52 -0.04 10.41
C VAL A 122 -2.67 0.11 9.15
N GLU A 123 -1.57 0.87 9.27
CA GLU A 123 -0.58 1.14 8.21
C GLU A 123 0.69 0.29 8.38
#